data_AF-A0A2M7L4J8-F1
#
_entry.id   AF-A0A2M7L4J8-F1
#
_cell.length_a   1.000
_cell.length_b   1.000
_cell.length_c   1.000
_cell.angle_alpha   90.00
_cell.angle_beta   90.00
_cell.angle_gamma   90.00
#
_symmetry.space_group_name_H-M   'P 1'
#
loop_
_entity.id
_entity.type
_entity.pdbx_description
1 polymer ?
#
loop_
_entity_poly.entity_id
_entity_poly.type
_entity_poly.pdbx_seq_one_letter_code
_entity_poly.pdbx_strand_id
1 'polypeptide(L)'
;MGGRPPTESFSACNGKNSGTACSFTAPHGTVTGTCRNMREQRLVCVPDRMPPMGVGNRRPPMGTGMSGMGAQGSGAMSRDRGGAGSMPGSRPATVAIKSSNPSAKPVQSRVPDTGQGSCFDDNGLIACPDEGQAYFGQDGQYIGAAPSYSDHGDGTVTDNVTGLMWQQSHNAERLGYYQAQRTCSELRLGGHDDWRLPHIKELFSIADFSGGVGRKPYLNPVFEIKQPGSEILRGDRFAATHRTEMMGQTWSSTIYTGDHWDRPGVEAAFFFNFLDGRIKQAPTNGGPRLFYRCARGPVRGGNNFVDQHDGTVHDHASGLTWQQADDGKARDWQQAQAYCEGLTLEGKSDWRLPNVKELQSIVDYSRHDPALDTSVFRQSDRRGWFWSSTTHGDNVRNAAYVCFGKCVSVDGVDVHGAGAQRSDPKRGNPDSFGPMGGQRDAVRINNYVRCVR
;
A
#
# COMPACT_ATOMS: atom_id res chain seq x y z
N MET A 1 -4.63 23.59 -8.23
CA MET A 1 -3.63 24.67 -8.45
C MET A 1 -3.72 25.68 -7.30
N GLY A 2 -2.87 25.54 -6.28
CA GLY A 2 -2.82 26.45 -5.13
C GLY A 2 -1.83 27.60 -5.33
N GLY A 3 -1.96 28.34 -6.44
CA GLY A 3 -1.20 29.57 -6.64
C GLY A 3 -1.71 30.66 -5.68
N ARG A 4 -0.83 31.54 -5.19
CA ARG A 4 -1.28 32.79 -4.57
C ARG A 4 -2.20 33.51 -5.56
N PRO A 5 -3.33 34.08 -5.13
CA PRO A 5 -4.19 34.81 -6.04
C PRO A 5 -3.39 35.93 -6.73
N PRO A 6 -3.59 36.14 -8.04
CA PRO A 6 -2.90 37.18 -8.78
C PRO A 6 -3.24 38.57 -8.20
N THR A 7 -2.31 39.51 -8.23
CA THR A 7 -2.49 40.86 -7.64
C THR A 7 -3.71 41.59 -8.23
N GLU A 8 -4.02 41.30 -9.49
CA GLU A 8 -5.16 41.78 -10.26
C GLU A 8 -6.49 41.38 -9.60
N SER A 9 -6.56 40.19 -8.99
CA SER A 9 -7.76 39.70 -8.29
C SER A 9 -8.06 40.47 -7.00
N PHE A 10 -7.04 41.02 -6.33
CA PHE A 10 -7.23 41.92 -5.18
C PHE A 10 -7.61 43.33 -5.64
N SER A 11 -6.97 43.81 -6.71
CA SER A 11 -7.25 45.14 -7.28
C SER A 11 -8.71 45.27 -7.74
N ALA A 12 -9.28 44.20 -8.30
CA ALA A 12 -10.69 44.16 -8.73
C ALA A 12 -11.72 44.29 -7.58
N CYS A 13 -11.28 44.13 -6.34
CA CYS A 13 -12.09 44.25 -5.12
C CYS A 13 -11.67 45.41 -4.21
N ASN A 14 -10.73 46.25 -4.64
CA ASN A 14 -10.32 47.41 -3.87
C ASN A 14 -11.47 48.43 -3.75
N GLY A 15 -11.76 48.89 -2.52
CA GLY A 15 -12.86 49.82 -2.25
C GLY A 15 -14.27 49.24 -2.41
N LYS A 16 -14.42 47.92 -2.61
CA LYS A 16 -15.72 47.24 -2.70
C LYS A 16 -16.07 46.55 -1.40
N ASN A 17 -17.34 46.20 -1.23
CA ASN A 17 -17.82 45.37 -0.12
C ASN A 17 -17.78 43.87 -0.49
N SER A 18 -17.67 43.00 0.51
CA SER A 18 -17.85 41.56 0.32
C SER A 18 -19.21 41.27 -0.33
N GLY A 19 -19.26 40.40 -1.33
CA GLY A 19 -20.46 40.10 -2.11
C GLY A 19 -20.66 40.97 -3.36
N THR A 20 -19.82 41.98 -3.59
CA THR A 20 -19.89 42.80 -4.81
C THR A 20 -19.30 42.05 -6.02
N ALA A 21 -19.93 42.15 -7.18
CA ALA A 21 -19.41 41.60 -8.43
C ALA A 21 -18.05 42.25 -8.82
N CYS A 22 -17.17 41.45 -9.41
CA CYS A 22 -15.83 41.84 -9.82
C CYS A 22 -15.40 41.09 -11.08
N SER A 23 -14.45 41.67 -11.80
CA SER A 23 -13.81 41.04 -12.95
C SER A 23 -12.37 41.52 -13.08
N PHE A 24 -11.47 40.65 -13.54
CA PHE A 24 -10.09 41.00 -13.86
C PHE A 24 -9.58 40.15 -15.03
N THR A 25 -8.51 40.60 -15.69
CA THR A 25 -7.88 39.86 -16.79
C THR A 25 -6.73 39.02 -16.25
N ALA A 26 -6.75 37.72 -16.51
CA ALA A 26 -5.66 36.79 -16.24
C ALA A 26 -4.95 36.39 -17.56
N PRO A 27 -3.73 35.80 -17.52
CA PRO A 27 -3.01 35.36 -18.72
C PRO A 27 -3.79 34.40 -19.64
N HIS A 28 -4.82 33.74 -19.11
CA HIS A 28 -5.66 32.78 -19.83
C HIS A 28 -7.10 33.31 -20.10
N GLY A 29 -7.37 34.60 -19.90
CA GLY A 29 -8.65 35.24 -20.20
C GLY A 29 -9.23 36.08 -19.05
N THR A 30 -10.39 36.69 -19.30
CA THR A 30 -11.12 37.47 -18.29
C THR A 30 -11.83 36.57 -17.31
N VAL A 31 -11.64 36.82 -16.02
CA VAL A 31 -12.27 36.12 -14.90
C VAL A 31 -13.32 37.03 -14.29
N THR A 32 -14.56 36.56 -14.21
CA THR A 32 -15.68 37.24 -13.52
C THR A 32 -16.05 36.49 -12.24
N GLY A 33 -16.41 37.20 -11.19
CA GLY A 33 -16.77 36.60 -9.92
C GLY A 33 -17.29 37.58 -8.88
N THR A 34 -17.16 37.20 -7.61
CA THR A 34 -17.64 37.97 -6.46
C THR A 34 -16.51 38.21 -5.46
N CYS A 35 -16.43 39.43 -4.91
CA CYS A 35 -15.47 39.79 -3.87
C CYS A 35 -15.73 39.02 -2.57
N ARG A 36 -14.73 38.29 -2.07
CA ARG A 36 -14.79 37.54 -0.81
C ARG A 36 -13.59 37.85 0.07
N ASN A 37 -13.76 37.77 1.39
CA ASN A 37 -12.67 37.95 2.33
C ASN A 37 -11.70 36.78 2.29
N MET A 38 -10.41 37.07 2.12
CA MET A 38 -9.31 36.16 2.39
C MET A 38 -8.68 36.47 3.75
N ARG A 39 -7.87 35.55 4.31
CA ARG A 39 -7.12 35.79 5.56
C ARG A 39 -6.40 37.15 5.48
N GLU A 40 -6.42 37.91 6.59
CA GLU A 40 -5.91 39.30 6.70
C GLU A 40 -6.87 40.43 6.22
N GLN A 41 -8.19 40.21 6.21
CA GLN A 41 -9.23 41.25 5.92
C GLN A 41 -9.13 41.92 4.54
N ARG A 42 -8.44 41.31 3.59
CA ARG A 42 -8.39 41.81 2.20
C ARG A 42 -9.38 41.05 1.32
N LEU A 43 -10.18 41.81 0.56
CA LEU A 43 -11.12 41.23 -0.40
C LEU A 43 -10.41 40.81 -1.68
N VAL A 44 -10.78 39.64 -2.19
CA VAL A 44 -10.27 39.05 -3.43
C VAL A 44 -11.43 38.65 -4.33
N CYS A 45 -11.27 38.84 -5.65
CA CYS A 45 -12.27 38.46 -6.62
C CYS A 45 -12.25 36.94 -6.84
N VAL A 46 -13.31 36.24 -6.43
CA VAL A 46 -13.42 34.78 -6.52
C VAL A 46 -14.44 34.40 -7.61
N PRO A 47 -14.09 33.56 -8.60
CA PRO A 47 -14.99 33.18 -9.68
C PRO A 47 -16.30 32.56 -9.17
N ASP A 48 -17.43 32.98 -9.74
CA ASP A 48 -18.74 32.36 -9.46
C ASP A 48 -18.85 31.06 -10.27
N ARG A 49 -18.86 29.89 -9.59
CA ARG A 49 -18.69 28.56 -10.20
C ARG A 49 -19.75 28.23 -11.28
N MET A 50 -19.34 27.54 -12.35
CA MET A 50 -20.23 26.82 -13.29
C MET A 50 -20.94 25.61 -12.61
N PRO A 51 -22.09 25.14 -13.15
CA PRO A 51 -23.30 24.90 -12.38
C PRO A 51 -23.49 23.46 -11.84
N PRO A 52 -24.27 23.28 -10.76
CA PRO A 52 -24.84 21.99 -10.36
C PRO A 52 -26.28 21.81 -10.88
N MET A 53 -26.59 20.62 -11.40
CA MET A 53 -27.95 20.06 -11.55
C MET A 53 -27.88 18.63 -11.00
N GLY A 54 -28.68 18.13 -10.08
CA GLY A 54 -29.78 18.64 -9.26
C GLY A 54 -30.25 17.50 -8.33
N VAL A 55 -31.19 17.81 -7.44
CA VAL A 55 -32.09 17.00 -6.56
C VAL A 55 -31.94 17.60 -5.14
N GLY A 56 -32.95 18.14 -4.46
CA GLY A 56 -34.39 17.95 -4.54
C GLY A 56 -34.92 17.60 -3.14
N ASN A 57 -35.27 18.65 -2.39
CA ASN A 57 -36.23 18.71 -1.27
C ASN A 57 -36.12 17.87 0.03
N ARG A 58 -36.05 18.63 1.14
CA ARG A 58 -36.92 18.67 2.35
C ARG A 58 -37.02 17.44 3.29
N ARG A 59 -36.46 17.67 4.48
CA ARG A 59 -36.77 17.18 5.86
C ARG A 59 -38.26 17.39 6.29
N PRO A 60 -38.72 17.02 7.52
CA PRO A 60 -38.37 15.98 8.54
C PRO A 60 -39.71 15.36 9.15
N PRO A 61 -39.90 14.88 10.42
CA PRO A 61 -39.00 14.75 11.59
C PRO A 61 -39.09 13.47 12.47
N MET A 62 -38.21 13.53 13.48
CA MET A 62 -37.96 12.66 14.63
C MET A 62 -39.21 12.16 15.39
N GLY A 63 -39.06 10.98 15.98
CA GLY A 63 -39.88 10.46 17.08
C GLY A 63 -39.00 9.84 18.16
N THR A 64 -39.21 10.30 19.39
CA THR A 64 -38.63 9.92 20.68
C THR A 64 -39.17 8.60 21.25
N GLY A 65 -38.42 7.95 22.15
CA GLY A 65 -38.92 6.90 23.08
C GLY A 65 -37.83 5.88 23.43
N MET A 66 -37.02 6.07 24.48
CA MET A 66 -37.22 5.65 25.88
C MET A 66 -37.57 4.16 26.13
N SER A 67 -36.64 3.52 26.89
CA SER A 67 -36.82 2.52 27.96
C SER A 67 -37.34 1.12 27.65
N GLY A 68 -36.64 0.12 28.22
CA GLY A 68 -37.18 -1.24 28.38
C GLY A 68 -36.12 -2.27 28.83
N MET A 69 -35.87 -2.34 30.14
CA MET A 69 -35.19 -3.46 30.78
C MET A 69 -36.02 -4.75 30.64
N GLY A 70 -35.35 -5.91 30.57
CA GLY A 70 -36.01 -7.21 30.69
C GLY A 70 -35.05 -8.38 30.47
N ALA A 71 -34.21 -8.69 31.47
CA ALA A 71 -33.41 -9.90 31.50
C ALA A 71 -33.86 -10.77 32.69
N GLN A 72 -34.40 -11.97 32.42
CA GLN A 72 -34.38 -13.13 33.33
C GLN A 72 -34.51 -14.44 32.53
N GLY A 73 -33.82 -15.48 33.03
CA GLY A 73 -34.01 -16.89 32.64
C GLY A 73 -32.78 -17.52 31.98
N SER A 74 -31.75 -17.93 32.73
CA SER A 74 -31.57 -19.27 33.33
C SER A 74 -31.21 -20.37 32.31
N GLY A 75 -30.05 -21.02 32.51
CA GLY A 75 -29.74 -22.28 31.83
C GLY A 75 -28.25 -22.59 31.78
N ALA A 76 -27.73 -23.27 32.80
CA ALA A 76 -26.39 -23.84 32.80
C ALA A 76 -26.30 -25.00 31.79
N MET A 77 -25.30 -24.99 30.89
CA MET A 77 -24.73 -26.21 30.34
C MET A 77 -23.24 -26.00 30.02
N SER A 78 -22.42 -26.81 30.69
CA SER A 78 -21.01 -27.07 30.41
C SER A 78 -20.80 -27.40 28.93
N ARG A 79 -19.95 -26.65 28.24
CA ARG A 79 -19.33 -27.04 26.96
C ARG A 79 -17.90 -26.51 26.89
N ASP A 80 -17.03 -27.41 26.47
CA ASP A 80 -15.61 -27.25 26.15
C ASP A 80 -15.20 -25.84 25.71
N ARG A 81 -14.26 -25.25 26.46
CA ARG A 81 -13.46 -24.12 26.00
C ARG A 81 -12.34 -24.64 25.10
N GLY A 82 -12.63 -24.84 23.82
CA GLY A 82 -11.62 -24.75 22.77
C GLY A 82 -11.09 -23.31 22.71
N GLY A 83 -9.80 -23.14 22.97
CA GLY A 83 -9.17 -21.84 23.14
C GLY A 83 -9.13 -21.00 21.87
N ALA A 84 -10.01 -20.01 21.79
CA ALA A 84 -9.81 -18.79 20.99
C ALA A 84 -9.50 -17.65 21.98
N GLY A 85 -8.21 -17.35 22.15
CA GLY A 85 -7.73 -16.31 23.05
C GLY A 85 -6.57 -15.57 22.43
N SER A 86 -6.84 -14.44 21.80
CA SER A 86 -5.83 -13.43 21.48
C SER A 86 -5.81 -12.42 22.63
N MET A 87 -5.00 -12.69 23.66
CA MET A 87 -4.55 -11.67 24.63
C MET A 87 -3.15 -11.18 24.21
N PRO A 88 -2.80 -9.91 24.43
CA PRO A 88 -1.50 -9.37 24.09
C PRO A 88 -0.47 -9.85 25.13
N GLY A 89 0.32 -10.87 24.79
CA GLY A 89 1.22 -11.45 25.79
C GLY A 89 2.09 -12.62 25.35
N SER A 90 2.49 -12.67 24.09
CA SER A 90 3.73 -13.33 23.66
C SER A 90 3.91 -13.06 22.16
N ARG A 91 5.01 -12.40 21.78
CA ARG A 91 5.43 -12.43 20.39
C ARG A 91 5.62 -13.92 20.07
N PRO A 92 4.99 -14.49 19.03
CA PRO A 92 5.35 -15.83 18.59
C PRO A 92 6.87 -15.87 18.45
N ALA A 93 7.47 -16.97 18.91
CA ALA A 93 8.92 -17.16 18.96
C ALA A 93 9.56 -16.63 17.66
N THR A 94 10.73 -16.01 17.80
CA THR A 94 11.45 -15.37 16.70
C THR A 94 11.79 -16.39 15.62
N VAL A 95 10.88 -16.60 14.65
CA VAL A 95 11.12 -17.46 13.50
C VAL A 95 12.08 -16.73 12.56
N ALA A 96 13.26 -17.32 12.37
CA ALA A 96 14.18 -16.91 11.33
C ALA A 96 13.65 -17.38 9.97
N ILE A 97 13.30 -16.44 9.11
CA ILE A 97 12.84 -16.71 7.75
C ILE A 97 14.09 -16.85 6.88
N LYS A 98 14.28 -18.04 6.27
CA LYS A 98 15.38 -18.28 5.33
C LYS A 98 15.20 -17.41 4.09
N SER A 99 16.31 -16.90 3.55
CA SER A 99 16.31 -16.04 2.37
C SER A 99 16.22 -16.81 1.04
N SER A 100 16.27 -18.14 1.09
CA SER A 100 16.26 -19.02 -0.10
C SER A 100 15.84 -20.44 0.27
N ASN A 101 15.19 -21.13 -0.66
CA ASN A 101 14.94 -22.56 -0.62
C ASN A 101 15.67 -23.23 -1.79
N PRO A 102 16.64 -24.12 -1.56
CA PRO A 102 17.38 -24.80 -2.63
C PRO A 102 16.51 -25.64 -3.57
N SER A 103 15.33 -26.09 -3.10
CA SER A 103 14.37 -26.88 -3.88
C SER A 103 13.29 -26.02 -4.54
N ALA A 104 13.38 -24.69 -4.48
CA ALA A 104 12.41 -23.81 -5.12
C ALA A 104 12.43 -23.98 -6.64
N LYS A 105 11.24 -24.01 -7.24
CA LYS A 105 11.05 -24.07 -8.69
C LYS A 105 11.40 -22.70 -9.31
N PRO A 106 12.30 -22.63 -10.31
CA PRO A 106 12.62 -21.36 -10.94
C PRO A 106 11.43 -20.84 -11.75
N VAL A 107 11.19 -19.52 -11.69
CA VAL A 107 10.17 -18.83 -12.47
C VAL A 107 10.79 -17.68 -13.25
N GLN A 108 10.28 -17.41 -14.45
CA GLN A 108 10.80 -16.33 -15.29
C GLN A 108 10.12 -15.02 -14.92
N SER A 109 10.76 -14.22 -14.08
CA SER A 109 10.26 -12.90 -13.68
C SER A 109 11.39 -11.88 -13.65
N ARG A 110 11.13 -10.67 -14.15
CA ARG A 110 12.02 -9.50 -14.03
C ARG A 110 11.70 -8.66 -12.79
N VAL A 111 10.67 -9.03 -12.03
CA VAL A 111 10.37 -8.41 -10.74
C VAL A 111 11.37 -8.98 -9.72
N PRO A 112 12.09 -8.14 -8.95
CA PRO A 112 12.95 -8.64 -7.89
C PRO A 112 12.16 -9.52 -6.93
N ASP A 113 12.70 -10.70 -6.63
CA ASP A 113 12.07 -11.68 -5.76
C ASP A 113 11.94 -11.13 -4.32
N THR A 114 11.03 -11.69 -3.53
CA THR A 114 10.77 -11.23 -2.16
C THR A 114 11.89 -11.62 -1.21
N GLY A 115 12.69 -12.63 -1.57
CA GLY A 115 13.71 -13.21 -0.72
C GLY A 115 13.13 -14.10 0.39
N GLN A 116 11.88 -14.55 0.28
CA GLN A 116 11.28 -15.45 1.26
C GLN A 116 11.44 -16.91 0.82
N GLY A 117 12.38 -17.64 1.43
CA GLY A 117 12.67 -19.05 1.13
C GLY A 117 12.14 -20.05 2.17
N SER A 118 11.16 -19.66 2.98
CA SER A 118 10.56 -20.52 4.01
C SER A 118 9.08 -20.76 3.70
N CYS A 119 8.56 -21.88 4.18
CA CYS A 119 7.15 -22.25 4.02
C CYS A 119 6.44 -22.26 5.36
N PHE A 120 5.14 -22.01 5.34
CA PHE A 120 4.35 -21.76 6.52
C PHE A 120 2.95 -22.37 6.40
N ASP A 121 2.36 -22.74 7.53
CA ASP A 121 0.94 -23.05 7.65
C ASP A 121 0.21 -21.91 8.38
N ASP A 122 -1.00 -22.19 8.90
CA ASP A 122 -1.78 -21.27 9.75
C ASP A 122 -1.08 -20.89 11.07
N ASN A 123 -0.14 -21.74 11.55
CA ASN A 123 0.40 -21.67 12.90
C ASN A 123 1.81 -21.10 12.94
N GLY A 124 2.63 -21.39 11.93
CA GLY A 124 4.02 -20.96 11.86
C GLY A 124 4.81 -21.63 10.74
N LEU A 125 6.12 -21.79 10.99
CA LEU A 125 7.07 -22.37 10.04
C LEU A 125 6.84 -23.88 9.90
N ILE A 126 6.89 -24.38 8.67
CA ILE A 126 6.85 -25.81 8.34
C ILE A 126 7.99 -26.16 7.37
N ALA A 127 8.23 -27.47 7.21
CA ALA A 127 8.96 -27.93 6.03
C ALA A 127 8.14 -27.57 4.77
N CYS A 128 8.81 -27.19 3.69
CA CYS A 128 8.11 -26.88 2.45
C CYS A 128 7.39 -28.13 1.94
N PRO A 129 6.05 -28.07 1.74
CA PRO A 129 5.26 -29.23 1.36
C PRO A 129 5.57 -29.67 -0.07
N ASP A 130 5.39 -30.95 -0.39
CA ASP A 130 5.52 -31.45 -1.75
C ASP A 130 4.32 -31.06 -2.62
N GLU A 131 4.47 -31.18 -3.94
CA GLU A 131 3.38 -30.93 -4.89
C GLU A 131 2.14 -31.79 -4.59
N GLY A 132 0.97 -31.15 -4.58
CA GLY A 132 -0.31 -31.79 -4.22
C GLY A 132 -0.61 -31.85 -2.72
N GLN A 133 0.33 -31.49 -1.84
CA GLN A 133 0.07 -31.38 -0.41
C GLN A 133 -0.57 -30.03 -0.04
N ALA A 134 -1.20 -29.99 1.15
CA ALA A 134 -1.72 -28.76 1.71
C ALA A 134 -0.62 -27.70 1.84
N TYR A 135 -0.97 -26.45 1.51
CA TYR A 135 -0.06 -25.31 1.48
C TYR A 135 1.09 -25.39 0.47
N PHE A 136 1.03 -26.29 -0.52
CA PHE A 136 1.90 -26.20 -1.69
C PHE A 136 1.59 -24.95 -2.51
N GLY A 137 2.62 -24.31 -3.07
CA GLY A 137 2.48 -23.14 -3.94
C GLY A 137 2.78 -21.79 -3.26
N GLN A 138 3.54 -21.79 -2.16
CA GLN A 138 3.93 -20.57 -1.45
C GLN A 138 5.14 -19.88 -2.09
N ASP A 139 5.42 -18.65 -1.66
CA ASP A 139 6.59 -17.87 -2.10
C ASP A 139 7.90 -18.67 -1.97
N GLY A 140 8.14 -19.31 -0.83
CA GLY A 140 9.34 -20.12 -0.59
C GLY A 140 9.50 -21.37 -1.45
N GLN A 141 8.57 -21.66 -2.36
CA GLN A 141 8.65 -22.80 -3.29
C GLN A 141 8.90 -22.36 -4.72
N TYR A 142 8.95 -21.06 -4.99
CA TYR A 142 9.27 -20.48 -6.27
C TYR A 142 10.44 -19.50 -6.11
N ILE A 143 11.26 -19.35 -7.14
CA ILE A 143 12.35 -18.36 -7.13
C ILE A 143 12.42 -17.63 -8.46
N GLY A 144 12.19 -16.32 -8.42
CA GLY A 144 12.32 -15.43 -9.56
C GLY A 144 13.72 -14.82 -9.66
N ALA A 145 13.78 -13.53 -10.03
CA ALA A 145 15.03 -12.78 -10.02
C ALA A 145 15.48 -12.48 -8.58
N ALA A 146 16.33 -13.35 -8.01
CA ALA A 146 16.87 -13.21 -6.67
C ALA A 146 17.48 -11.80 -6.45
N PRO A 147 17.21 -11.13 -5.30
CA PRO A 147 17.78 -9.82 -5.02
C PRO A 147 19.31 -9.87 -5.07
N SER A 148 19.91 -8.95 -5.82
CA SER A 148 21.36 -8.88 -6.01
C SER A 148 21.79 -7.42 -5.99
N TYR A 149 22.78 -7.11 -5.17
CA TYR A 149 23.23 -5.75 -4.92
C TYR A 149 24.76 -5.64 -4.99
N SER A 150 25.25 -4.55 -5.55
CA SER A 150 26.67 -4.21 -5.60
C SER A 150 26.90 -2.89 -4.88
N ASP A 151 27.57 -2.94 -3.73
CA ASP A 151 28.06 -1.78 -3.00
C ASP A 151 29.35 -1.27 -3.65
N HIS A 152 29.38 0.03 -3.97
CA HIS A 152 30.53 0.67 -4.64
C HIS A 152 31.51 1.31 -3.65
N GLY A 153 31.22 1.31 -2.35
CA GLY A 153 32.07 1.88 -1.30
C GLY A 153 32.13 3.41 -1.31
N ASP A 154 31.30 4.07 -2.11
CA ASP A 154 31.20 5.53 -2.25
C ASP A 154 29.84 6.08 -1.75
N GLY A 155 29.11 5.27 -0.99
CA GLY A 155 27.76 5.55 -0.51
C GLY A 155 26.65 5.21 -1.51
N THR A 156 26.97 4.54 -2.62
CA THR A 156 25.99 4.06 -3.60
C THR A 156 25.93 2.53 -3.69
N VAL A 157 24.74 2.01 -4.01
CA VAL A 157 24.49 0.58 -4.21
C VAL A 157 23.72 0.39 -5.53
N THR A 158 24.22 -0.46 -6.42
CA THR A 158 23.45 -0.89 -7.61
C THR A 158 22.57 -2.09 -7.26
N ASP A 159 21.29 -2.01 -7.59
CA ASP A 159 20.39 -3.17 -7.70
C ASP A 159 20.59 -3.81 -9.07
N ASN A 160 21.20 -5.00 -9.07
CA ASN A 160 21.59 -5.71 -10.30
C ASN A 160 20.39 -6.32 -11.05
N VAL A 161 19.21 -6.39 -10.42
CA VAL A 161 17.98 -6.88 -11.06
C VAL A 161 17.30 -5.73 -11.80
N THR A 162 17.12 -4.58 -11.16
CA THR A 162 16.43 -3.43 -11.77
C THR A 162 17.36 -2.54 -12.59
N GLY A 163 18.68 -2.61 -12.34
CA GLY A 163 19.68 -1.70 -12.86
C GLY A 163 19.61 -0.29 -12.26
N LEU A 164 18.78 -0.08 -11.22
CA LEU A 164 18.74 1.18 -10.50
C LEU A 164 19.94 1.29 -9.57
N MET A 165 20.45 2.50 -9.40
CA MET A 165 21.44 2.80 -8.38
C MET A 165 20.77 3.59 -7.26
N TRP A 166 21.13 3.25 -6.03
CA TRP A 166 20.50 3.71 -4.81
C TRP A 166 21.52 4.40 -3.91
N GLN A 167 21.08 5.43 -3.20
CA GLN A 167 21.81 5.90 -2.03
C GLN A 167 21.84 4.77 -1.00
N GLN A 168 23.02 4.43 -0.46
CA GLN A 168 23.19 3.40 0.56
C GLN A 168 22.63 3.84 1.92
N SER A 169 22.79 5.13 2.25
CA SER A 169 22.48 5.62 3.59
C SER A 169 20.98 5.72 3.89
N HIS A 170 20.66 5.60 5.17
CA HIS A 170 19.30 5.72 5.72
C HIS A 170 18.76 7.16 5.70
N ASN A 171 19.64 8.16 5.70
CA ASN A 171 19.35 9.56 6.04
C ASN A 171 18.62 9.67 7.40
N ALA A 172 19.36 9.86 8.50
CA ALA A 172 18.79 9.86 9.85
C ALA A 172 17.75 10.98 10.10
N GLU A 173 17.68 12.01 9.25
CA GLU A 173 16.69 13.08 9.36
C GLU A 173 15.42 12.77 8.54
N ARG A 174 14.27 12.75 9.22
CA ARG A 174 12.95 12.64 8.58
C ARG A 174 12.50 14.00 8.05
N LEU A 175 12.06 14.05 6.80
CA LEU A 175 11.69 15.27 6.08
C LEU A 175 10.22 15.26 5.65
N GLY A 176 9.66 16.46 5.44
CA GLY A 176 8.39 16.61 4.74
C GLY A 176 8.53 16.18 3.26
N TYR A 177 7.44 15.77 2.63
CA TYR A 177 7.44 15.17 1.28
C TYR A 177 8.22 16.00 0.25
N TYR A 178 7.84 17.26 0.06
CA TYR A 178 8.48 18.14 -0.93
C TYR A 178 9.93 18.48 -0.60
N GLN A 179 10.29 18.45 0.68
CA GLN A 179 11.67 18.64 1.10
C GLN A 179 12.50 17.40 0.75
N ALA A 180 12.00 16.18 1.03
CA ALA A 180 12.65 14.93 0.63
C ALA A 180 12.85 14.85 -0.89
N GLN A 181 11.84 15.22 -1.67
CA GLN A 181 11.95 15.25 -3.13
C GLN A 181 13.06 16.21 -3.60
N ARG A 182 13.10 17.43 -3.04
CA ARG A 182 14.13 18.42 -3.35
C ARG A 182 15.52 17.94 -2.94
N THR A 183 15.65 17.40 -1.73
CA THR A 183 16.92 16.86 -1.23
C THR A 183 17.46 15.76 -2.15
N CYS A 184 16.60 14.89 -2.69
CA CYS A 184 17.06 13.93 -3.68
C CYS A 184 17.48 14.58 -5.00
N SER A 185 16.74 15.57 -5.52
CA SER A 185 17.13 16.24 -6.78
C SER A 185 18.42 17.07 -6.71
N GLU A 186 18.77 17.54 -5.51
CA GLU A 186 19.97 18.34 -5.26
C GLU A 186 21.16 17.47 -4.80
N LEU A 187 20.95 16.17 -4.59
CA LEU A 187 21.98 15.26 -4.11
C LEU A 187 23.14 15.16 -5.12
N ARG A 188 24.36 15.18 -4.59
CA ARG A 188 25.61 14.90 -5.30
C ARG A 188 26.33 13.79 -4.54
N LEU A 189 26.38 12.58 -5.11
CA LEU A 189 26.84 11.36 -4.44
C LEU A 189 27.37 10.35 -5.45
N GLY A 190 28.50 9.68 -5.14
CA GLY A 190 29.11 8.67 -6.03
C GLY A 190 29.47 9.21 -7.41
N GLY A 191 29.84 10.49 -7.52
CA GLY A 191 30.07 11.14 -8.82
C GLY A 191 28.80 11.41 -9.65
N HIS A 192 27.61 11.22 -9.08
CA HIS A 192 26.33 11.38 -9.74
C HIS A 192 25.49 12.53 -9.18
N ASP A 193 24.58 13.03 -10.02
CA ASP A 193 24.00 14.36 -9.92
C ASP A 193 22.53 14.40 -10.42
N ASP A 194 22.01 13.23 -10.81
CA ASP A 194 20.71 12.93 -11.42
C ASP A 194 19.80 12.12 -10.47
N TRP A 195 20.00 12.28 -9.16
CA TRP A 195 19.25 11.58 -8.12
C TRP A 195 17.80 12.06 -8.02
N ARG A 196 16.89 11.18 -7.60
CA ARG A 196 15.46 11.47 -7.44
C ARG A 196 14.83 10.66 -6.33
N LEU A 197 13.67 11.12 -5.86
CA LEU A 197 12.82 10.31 -4.99
C LEU A 197 12.20 9.16 -5.81
N PRO A 198 12.36 7.89 -5.40
CA PRO A 198 11.93 6.72 -6.16
C PRO A 198 10.41 6.59 -6.19
N HIS A 199 9.88 6.04 -7.27
CA HIS A 199 8.48 5.63 -7.37
C HIS A 199 8.21 4.47 -6.40
N ILE A 200 6.97 4.28 -5.92
CA ILE A 200 6.64 3.25 -4.92
C ILE A 200 6.99 1.83 -5.37
N LYS A 201 6.82 1.52 -6.66
CA LYS A 201 7.25 0.23 -7.25
C LYS A 201 8.77 0.02 -7.18
N GLU A 202 9.55 1.08 -7.33
CA GLU A 202 11.01 1.03 -7.18
C GLU A 202 11.39 0.90 -5.70
N LEU A 203 10.77 1.69 -4.82
CA LEU A 203 11.04 1.62 -3.38
C LEU A 203 10.67 0.25 -2.79
N PHE A 204 9.60 -0.37 -3.30
CA PHE A 204 9.17 -1.70 -2.91
C PHE A 204 10.03 -2.81 -3.53
N SER A 205 10.74 -2.55 -4.63
CA SER A 205 11.59 -3.55 -5.30
C SER A 205 12.75 -3.99 -4.41
N ILE A 206 13.25 -3.10 -3.56
CA ILE A 206 14.33 -3.39 -2.58
C ILE A 206 13.82 -3.96 -1.25
N ALA A 207 12.50 -4.17 -1.09
CA ALA A 207 11.95 -4.77 0.13
C ALA A 207 12.40 -6.23 0.29
N ASP A 208 12.77 -6.65 1.51
CA ASP A 208 13.17 -8.02 1.83
C ASP A 208 12.15 -8.66 2.77
N PHE A 209 11.35 -9.61 2.27
CA PHE A 209 10.28 -10.26 3.03
C PHE A 209 10.75 -11.44 3.91
N SER A 210 12.07 -11.64 4.05
CA SER A 210 12.62 -12.37 5.19
C SER A 210 12.70 -11.53 6.47
N GLY A 211 12.35 -10.23 6.40
CA GLY A 211 12.27 -9.30 7.53
C GLY A 211 11.05 -9.49 8.43
N GLY A 212 11.09 -8.84 9.61
CA GLY A 212 10.02 -8.81 10.60
C GLY A 212 10.31 -7.80 11.72
N VAL A 213 9.25 -7.15 12.23
CA VAL A 213 9.31 -6.08 13.25
C VAL A 213 10.17 -6.49 14.43
N GLY A 214 11.11 -5.62 14.83
CA GLY A 214 12.01 -5.82 15.96
C GLY A 214 12.93 -7.04 15.82
N ARG A 215 13.21 -7.50 14.59
CA ARG A 215 14.14 -8.59 14.28
C ARG A 215 15.12 -8.18 13.18
N LYS A 216 14.62 -8.08 11.95
CA LYS A 216 15.34 -7.73 10.74
C LYS A 216 14.44 -6.77 9.96
N PRO A 217 14.91 -5.58 9.58
CA PRO A 217 14.16 -4.71 8.67
C PRO A 217 13.76 -5.45 7.39
N TYR A 218 12.70 -5.00 6.74
CA TYR A 218 12.28 -5.48 5.43
C TYR A 218 13.19 -4.92 4.32
N LEU A 219 14.50 -4.96 4.54
CA LEU A 219 15.51 -4.34 3.69
C LEU A 219 16.79 -5.17 3.76
N ASN A 220 17.47 -5.32 2.62
CA ASN A 220 18.75 -6.01 2.57
C ASN A 220 19.81 -5.24 3.40
N PRO A 221 20.67 -5.92 4.18
CA PRO A 221 21.70 -5.28 5.02
C PRO A 221 22.72 -4.41 4.28
N VAL A 222 22.84 -4.54 2.96
CA VAL A 222 23.67 -3.62 2.14
C VAL A 222 23.18 -2.17 2.25
N PHE A 223 21.89 -1.97 2.50
CA PHE A 223 21.31 -0.66 2.71
C PHE A 223 21.27 -0.34 4.20
N GLU A 224 21.76 0.84 4.55
CA GLU A 224 21.69 1.31 5.92
C GLU A 224 20.25 1.63 6.29
N ILE A 225 19.83 1.15 7.46
CA ILE A 225 18.59 1.55 8.14
C ILE A 225 18.81 1.48 9.64
N LYS A 226 18.41 2.53 10.35
CA LYS A 226 18.53 2.59 11.82
C LYS A 226 17.15 2.81 12.42
N GLN A 227 16.85 2.05 13.47
CA GLN A 227 15.66 2.29 14.27
C GLN A 227 15.71 3.71 14.87
N PRO A 228 14.66 4.53 14.70
CA PRO A 228 14.61 5.87 15.27
C PRO A 228 14.53 5.83 16.81
N GLY A 229 14.92 6.93 17.46
CA GLY A 229 14.74 7.10 18.89
C GLY A 229 13.28 7.36 19.28
N SER A 230 12.99 7.36 20.59
CA SER A 230 11.63 7.51 21.13
C SER A 230 10.99 8.87 20.84
N GLU A 231 11.78 9.88 20.48
CA GLU A 231 11.33 11.20 20.09
C GLU A 231 10.33 11.17 18.92
N ILE A 232 10.41 10.15 18.08
CA ILE A 232 9.54 9.96 16.92
C ILE A 232 8.07 9.70 17.29
N LEU A 233 7.83 9.21 18.51
CA LEU A 233 6.49 8.92 19.01
C LEU A 233 5.82 10.15 19.64
N ARG A 234 6.56 11.25 19.84
CA ARG A 234 5.98 12.49 20.37
C ARG A 234 5.04 13.11 19.35
N GLY A 235 3.77 13.24 19.74
CA GLY A 235 2.73 13.78 18.86
C GLY A 235 2.22 12.80 17.80
N ASP A 236 2.67 11.54 17.83
CA ASP A 236 2.09 10.50 17.01
C ASP A 236 0.67 10.18 17.49
N ARG A 237 -0.30 10.31 16.60
CA ARG A 237 -1.72 10.05 16.87
C ARG A 237 -1.97 8.61 17.32
N PHE A 238 -1.08 7.67 16.97
CA PHE A 238 -1.20 6.26 17.29
C PHE A 238 -0.14 5.77 18.29
N ALA A 239 0.43 6.68 19.09
CA ALA A 239 1.50 6.37 20.06
C ALA A 239 1.15 5.27 21.08
N ALA A 240 -0.14 5.01 21.32
CA ALA A 240 -0.60 3.91 22.17
C ALA A 240 -0.28 2.52 21.58
N THR A 241 -0.25 2.41 20.24
CA THR A 241 -0.01 1.15 19.51
C THR A 241 1.33 1.13 18.79
N HIS A 242 1.91 2.29 18.51
CA HIS A 242 3.20 2.40 17.82
C HIS A 242 4.37 2.19 18.78
N ARG A 243 5.45 1.66 18.21
CA ARG A 243 6.77 1.48 18.82
C ARG A 243 7.81 1.91 17.80
N THR A 244 8.98 2.34 18.25
CA THR A 244 10.06 2.81 17.36
C THR A 244 10.49 1.75 16.35
N GLU A 245 10.42 0.47 16.71
CA GLU A 245 10.67 -0.70 15.87
C GLU A 245 9.68 -0.87 14.70
N MET A 246 8.65 -0.03 14.63
CA MET A 246 7.68 0.01 13.52
C MET A 246 7.77 1.31 12.72
N MET A 247 8.67 2.24 13.06
CA MET A 247 8.64 3.61 12.53
C MET A 247 9.61 3.85 11.38
N GLY A 248 9.63 2.96 10.39
CA GLY A 248 10.54 3.00 9.24
C GLY A 248 9.93 3.58 7.96
N GLN A 249 8.88 4.40 8.09
CA GLN A 249 8.15 4.92 6.94
C GLN A 249 9.08 5.77 6.07
N THR A 250 9.15 5.45 4.77
CA THR A 250 10.06 6.04 3.79
C THR A 250 9.29 6.51 2.57
N TRP A 251 9.35 7.81 2.28
CA TRP A 251 8.64 8.42 1.16
C TRP A 251 8.98 7.78 -0.18
N SER A 252 7.96 7.62 -1.02
CA SER A 252 8.12 7.46 -2.47
C SER A 252 7.62 8.72 -3.19
N SER A 253 7.89 8.86 -4.48
CA SER A 253 7.35 9.94 -5.31
C SER A 253 5.91 9.69 -5.80
N THR A 254 5.32 8.54 -5.51
CA THR A 254 3.98 8.17 -6.03
C THR A 254 2.87 8.86 -5.25
N ILE A 255 2.13 9.76 -5.91
CA ILE A 255 0.95 10.41 -5.36
C ILE A 255 -0.25 9.46 -5.38
N TYR A 256 -0.99 9.40 -4.28
CA TYR A 256 -2.28 8.71 -4.23
C TYR A 256 -3.34 9.55 -4.94
N THR A 257 -4.06 8.94 -5.88
CA THR A 257 -5.07 9.65 -6.69
C THR A 257 -6.47 9.64 -6.08
N GLY A 258 -6.69 8.86 -5.02
CA GLY A 258 -7.95 8.80 -4.29
C GLY A 258 -8.02 9.74 -3.08
N ASP A 259 -9.12 9.64 -2.34
CA ASP A 259 -9.36 10.47 -1.16
C ASP A 259 -8.60 9.93 0.07
N HIS A 260 -7.67 10.72 0.61
CA HIS A 260 -6.98 10.38 1.86
C HIS A 260 -7.97 10.33 3.03
N TRP A 261 -8.22 9.15 3.61
CA TRP A 261 -9.16 8.98 4.73
C TRP A 261 -10.57 9.50 4.39
N ASP A 262 -11.02 9.29 3.15
CA ASP A 262 -12.27 9.82 2.60
C ASP A 262 -12.39 11.36 2.69
N ARG A 263 -11.24 12.06 2.73
CA ARG A 263 -11.18 13.52 2.70
C ARG A 263 -10.75 14.00 1.31
N PRO A 264 -11.67 14.53 0.50
CA PRO A 264 -11.32 15.00 -0.83
C PRO A 264 -10.38 16.20 -0.78
N GLY A 265 -9.46 16.26 -1.75
CA GLY A 265 -8.52 17.37 -1.91
C GLY A 265 -7.32 17.36 -0.96
N VAL A 266 -7.18 16.34 -0.11
CA VAL A 266 -5.95 16.12 0.67
C VAL A 266 -4.99 15.31 -0.19
N GLU A 267 -3.97 15.99 -0.72
CA GLU A 267 -2.90 15.33 -1.45
C GLU A 267 -2.09 14.43 -0.50
N ALA A 268 -1.90 13.17 -0.90
CA ALA A 268 -1.15 12.18 -0.17
C ALA A 268 -0.19 11.44 -1.11
N ALA A 269 0.90 10.91 -0.55
CA ALA A 269 1.85 10.07 -1.28
C ALA A 269 1.98 8.71 -0.61
N PHE A 270 2.21 7.68 -1.42
CA PHE A 270 2.57 6.37 -0.91
C PHE A 270 3.97 6.39 -0.30
N PHE A 271 4.14 5.57 0.72
CA PHE A 271 5.42 5.28 1.35
C PHE A 271 5.49 3.79 1.62
N PHE A 272 6.72 3.27 1.69
CA PHE A 272 6.98 1.93 2.22
C PHE A 272 7.63 2.04 3.59
N ASN A 273 7.23 1.18 4.52
CA ASN A 273 7.79 1.16 5.85
C ASN A 273 8.72 -0.04 6.02
N PHE A 274 10.02 0.19 5.92
CA PHE A 274 11.04 -0.86 6.03
C PHE A 274 11.14 -1.50 7.42
N LEU A 275 10.47 -0.96 8.45
CA LEU A 275 10.45 -1.56 9.78
C LEU A 275 9.19 -2.39 10.06
N ASP A 276 8.08 -2.20 9.32
CA ASP A 276 6.85 -3.00 9.47
C ASP A 276 6.42 -3.76 8.19
N GLY A 277 7.10 -3.52 7.08
CA GLY A 277 6.92 -4.20 5.81
C GLY A 277 5.64 -3.85 5.06
N ARG A 278 5.06 -2.65 5.22
CA ARG A 278 3.77 -2.29 4.61
C ARG A 278 3.84 -1.05 3.71
N ILE A 279 3.10 -1.10 2.60
CA ILE A 279 2.80 0.09 1.77
C ILE A 279 1.57 0.79 2.36
N LYS A 280 1.68 2.10 2.58
CA LYS A 280 0.60 2.96 3.07
C LYS A 280 0.74 4.33 2.41
N GLN A 281 -0.12 5.26 2.81
CA GLN A 281 -0.09 6.63 2.31
C GLN A 281 -0.14 7.64 3.46
N ALA A 282 0.44 8.81 3.25
CA ALA A 282 0.37 9.94 4.18
C ALA A 282 0.24 11.27 3.43
N PRO A 283 -0.38 12.29 4.04
CA PRO A 283 -0.48 13.62 3.44
C PRO A 283 0.90 14.19 3.09
N THR A 284 1.03 14.79 1.90
CA THR A 284 2.27 15.45 1.46
C THR A 284 2.52 16.76 2.21
N ASN A 285 1.44 17.35 2.73
CA ASN A 285 1.43 18.60 3.49
C ASN A 285 0.86 18.36 4.90
N GLY A 286 1.08 19.31 5.82
CA GLY A 286 0.37 19.32 7.10
C GLY A 286 1.00 18.47 8.21
N GLY A 287 2.31 18.20 8.16
CA GLY A 287 3.07 17.75 9.32
C GLY A 287 3.76 16.38 9.25
N PRO A 288 3.34 15.40 8.42
CA PRO A 288 4.08 14.14 8.31
C PRO A 288 5.53 14.38 7.87
N ARG A 289 6.46 13.85 8.65
CA ARG A 289 7.89 13.79 8.32
C ARG A 289 8.28 12.34 8.31
N LEU A 290 8.78 11.83 7.18
CA LEU A 290 9.17 10.42 7.02
C LEU A 290 10.62 10.34 6.57
N PHE A 291 11.20 9.14 6.59
CA PHE A 291 12.51 8.90 5.99
C PHE A 291 12.43 9.04 4.47
N TYR A 292 13.59 9.09 3.82
CA TYR A 292 13.69 9.13 2.37
C TYR A 292 14.99 8.43 1.93
N ARG A 293 14.96 7.85 0.74
CA ARG A 293 16.12 7.26 0.07
C ARG A 293 16.08 7.68 -1.39
N CYS A 294 17.19 8.16 -1.92
CA CYS A 294 17.25 8.59 -3.30
C CYS A 294 17.69 7.44 -4.21
N ALA A 295 17.17 7.44 -5.43
CA ALA A 295 17.54 6.51 -6.49
C ALA A 295 17.84 7.27 -7.77
N ARG A 296 18.58 6.64 -8.68
CA ARG A 296 18.88 7.14 -10.02
C ARG A 296 18.83 6.02 -11.05
N GLY A 297 18.75 6.42 -12.32
CA GLY A 297 18.51 5.53 -13.45
C GLY A 297 17.08 5.64 -14.02
N PRO A 298 16.80 4.90 -15.10
CA PRO A 298 15.53 4.98 -15.81
C PRO A 298 14.37 4.63 -14.86
N VAL A 299 13.26 5.36 -14.97
CA VAL A 299 12.06 5.06 -14.16
C VAL A 299 11.60 3.64 -14.47
N ARG A 300 11.45 2.81 -13.43
CA ARG A 300 10.98 1.42 -13.51
C ARG A 300 9.57 1.28 -12.92
N GLY A 301 8.94 0.15 -13.19
CA GLY A 301 7.62 -0.20 -12.65
C GLY A 301 6.43 0.23 -13.52
N GLY A 302 6.68 0.71 -14.74
CA GLY A 302 5.62 0.83 -15.75
C GLY A 302 5.05 -0.55 -16.11
N ASN A 303 3.76 -0.58 -16.45
CA ASN A 303 3.09 -1.77 -16.95
C ASN A 303 3.13 -1.81 -18.48
N ASN A 304 3.33 -2.99 -19.06
CA ASN A 304 3.29 -3.18 -20.52
C ASN A 304 2.46 -4.43 -20.85
N PHE A 305 1.15 -4.27 -20.73
CA PHE A 305 0.19 -5.35 -20.86
C PHE A 305 -0.28 -5.55 -22.29
N VAL A 306 -0.38 -6.83 -22.69
CA VAL A 306 -0.98 -7.27 -23.93
C VAL A 306 -2.03 -8.33 -23.59
N ASP A 307 -3.29 -8.04 -23.90
CA ASP A 307 -4.35 -9.06 -23.90
C ASP A 307 -4.06 -10.07 -25.01
N GLN A 308 -3.96 -11.35 -24.63
CA GLN A 308 -3.71 -12.44 -25.58
C GLN A 308 -5.01 -12.96 -26.22
N HIS A 309 -6.16 -12.43 -25.80
CA HIS A 309 -7.50 -12.82 -26.26
C HIS A 309 -7.86 -14.28 -26.00
N ASP A 310 -7.20 -14.88 -25.02
CA ASP A 310 -7.33 -16.27 -24.60
C ASP A 310 -7.63 -16.35 -23.09
N GLY A 311 -8.06 -15.25 -22.49
CA GLY A 311 -8.26 -15.16 -21.04
C GLY A 311 -6.97 -14.93 -20.24
N THR A 312 -5.86 -14.66 -20.91
CA THR A 312 -4.58 -14.25 -20.28
C THR A 312 -4.11 -12.86 -20.71
N VAL A 313 -3.27 -12.25 -19.87
CA VAL A 313 -2.61 -10.97 -20.14
C VAL A 313 -1.11 -11.18 -19.98
N HIS A 314 -0.34 -10.91 -21.02
CA HIS A 314 1.11 -10.93 -20.95
C HIS A 314 1.64 -9.56 -20.54
N ASP A 315 2.47 -9.49 -19.50
CA ASP A 315 3.15 -8.27 -19.10
C ASP A 315 4.61 -8.29 -19.58
N HIS A 316 4.91 -7.56 -20.64
CA HIS A 316 6.28 -7.47 -21.17
C HIS A 316 7.27 -6.79 -20.21
N ALA A 317 6.79 -6.04 -19.22
CA ALA A 317 7.64 -5.38 -18.24
C ALA A 317 8.21 -6.41 -17.24
N SER A 318 7.36 -7.26 -16.68
CA SER A 318 7.78 -8.33 -15.75
C SER A 318 8.18 -9.63 -16.44
N GLY A 319 7.71 -9.88 -17.67
CA GLY A 319 7.82 -11.16 -18.37
C GLY A 319 6.78 -12.20 -17.94
N LEU A 320 5.89 -11.86 -17.01
CA LEU A 320 4.88 -12.75 -16.45
C LEU A 320 3.62 -12.80 -17.32
N THR A 321 2.92 -13.94 -17.27
CA THR A 321 1.58 -14.08 -17.86
C THR A 321 0.54 -14.23 -16.77
N TRP A 322 -0.49 -13.41 -16.83
CA TRP A 322 -1.50 -13.27 -15.79
C TRP A 322 -2.84 -13.83 -16.25
N GLN A 323 -3.58 -14.39 -15.31
CA GLN A 323 -5.00 -14.64 -15.50
C GLN A 323 -5.72 -13.29 -15.74
N GLN A 324 -6.48 -13.15 -16.83
CA GLN A 324 -7.12 -11.89 -17.21
C GLN A 324 -8.32 -11.53 -16.33
N ALA A 325 -9.12 -12.52 -15.94
CA ALA A 325 -10.28 -12.35 -15.07
C ALA A 325 -10.10 -13.21 -13.81
N ASP A 326 -10.26 -12.61 -12.62
CA ASP A 326 -10.43 -13.44 -11.43
C ASP A 326 -11.76 -14.21 -11.50
N ASP A 327 -11.91 -15.24 -10.67
CA ASP A 327 -13.06 -16.14 -10.73
C ASP A 327 -14.21 -15.75 -9.81
N GLY A 328 -14.17 -14.56 -9.21
CA GLY A 328 -15.23 -14.02 -8.35
C GLY A 328 -15.34 -14.68 -6.98
N LYS A 329 -14.41 -15.57 -6.59
CA LYS A 329 -14.48 -16.29 -5.32
C LYS A 329 -13.38 -15.83 -4.37
N ALA A 330 -13.80 -15.21 -3.28
CA ALA A 330 -12.92 -14.96 -2.14
C ALA A 330 -12.59 -16.27 -1.42
N ARG A 331 -11.34 -16.41 -0.96
CA ARG A 331 -10.79 -17.65 -0.38
C ARG A 331 -9.84 -17.35 0.77
N ASP A 332 -9.71 -18.30 1.68
CA ASP A 332 -8.59 -18.30 2.62
C ASP A 332 -7.26 -18.55 1.88
N TRP A 333 -6.15 -18.41 2.59
CA TRP A 333 -4.82 -18.43 1.95
C TRP A 333 -4.43 -19.81 1.39
N GLN A 334 -4.77 -20.89 2.10
CA GLN A 334 -4.51 -22.26 1.64
C GLN A 334 -5.33 -22.58 0.38
N GLN A 335 -6.60 -22.18 0.37
CA GLN A 335 -7.50 -22.34 -0.77
C GLN A 335 -7.04 -21.51 -1.97
N ALA A 336 -6.48 -20.31 -1.75
CA ALA A 336 -5.93 -19.47 -2.81
C ALA A 336 -4.73 -20.13 -3.51
N GLN A 337 -3.84 -20.76 -2.76
CA GLN A 337 -2.72 -21.53 -3.30
C GLN A 337 -3.23 -22.72 -4.11
N ALA A 338 -4.10 -23.54 -3.51
CA ALA A 338 -4.68 -24.70 -4.18
C ALA A 338 -5.46 -24.34 -5.46
N TYR A 339 -6.12 -23.18 -5.48
CA TYR A 339 -6.80 -22.68 -6.68
C TYR A 339 -5.82 -22.43 -7.84
N CYS A 340 -4.72 -21.72 -7.59
CA CYS A 340 -3.78 -21.44 -8.66
C CYS A 340 -3.00 -22.67 -9.11
N GLU A 341 -2.53 -23.50 -8.18
CA GLU A 341 -1.81 -24.75 -8.52
C GLU A 341 -2.71 -25.76 -9.25
N GLY A 342 -4.03 -25.70 -9.04
CA GLY A 342 -5.01 -26.52 -9.74
C GLY A 342 -5.57 -25.89 -11.03
N LEU A 343 -5.18 -24.66 -11.37
CA LEU A 343 -5.73 -23.95 -12.52
C LEU A 343 -5.15 -24.53 -13.81
N THR A 344 -6.03 -24.94 -14.73
CA THR A 344 -5.68 -25.15 -16.14
C THR A 344 -6.38 -24.09 -16.98
N LEU A 345 -5.60 -23.22 -17.63
CA LEU A 345 -6.06 -22.15 -18.50
C LEU A 345 -5.19 -22.13 -19.75
N GLU A 346 -5.81 -22.10 -20.93
CA GLU A 346 -5.12 -22.18 -22.23
C GLU A 346 -4.19 -23.39 -22.37
N GLY A 347 -4.62 -24.53 -21.83
CA GLY A 347 -3.84 -25.78 -21.84
C GLY A 347 -2.56 -25.73 -21.00
N LYS A 348 -2.39 -24.71 -20.14
CA LYS A 348 -1.27 -24.54 -19.21
C LYS A 348 -1.72 -24.81 -17.78
N SER A 349 -0.92 -25.57 -17.05
CA SER A 349 -1.19 -26.03 -15.68
C SER A 349 -0.09 -25.65 -14.68
N ASP A 350 0.80 -24.74 -15.06
CA ASP A 350 1.92 -24.22 -14.27
C ASP A 350 1.58 -22.84 -13.63
N TRP A 351 0.29 -22.64 -13.34
CA TRP A 351 -0.21 -21.43 -12.70
C TRP A 351 0.07 -21.47 -11.19
N ARG A 352 0.39 -20.32 -10.62
CA ARG A 352 0.71 -20.17 -9.20
C ARG A 352 0.14 -18.87 -8.64
N LEU A 353 0.05 -18.81 -7.33
CA LEU A 353 -0.27 -17.58 -6.63
C LEU A 353 0.96 -16.64 -6.72
N PRO A 354 0.82 -15.39 -7.19
CA PRO A 354 1.95 -14.46 -7.29
C PRO A 354 2.52 -14.13 -5.92
N ASN A 355 3.83 -13.91 -5.83
CA ASN A 355 4.38 -13.31 -4.62
C ASN A 355 3.95 -11.83 -4.50
N VAL A 356 4.15 -11.22 -3.34
CA VAL A 356 3.61 -9.88 -3.06
C VAL A 356 4.21 -8.80 -3.98
N LYS A 357 5.45 -8.95 -4.44
CA LYS A 357 6.09 -8.00 -5.36
C LYS A 357 5.57 -8.16 -6.79
N GLU A 358 5.35 -9.39 -7.24
CA GLU A 358 4.69 -9.66 -8.51
C GLU A 358 3.26 -9.12 -8.51
N LEU A 359 2.49 -9.37 -7.45
CA LEU A 359 1.13 -8.85 -7.33
C LEU A 359 1.11 -7.31 -7.31
N GLN A 360 2.08 -6.68 -6.66
CA GLN A 360 2.21 -5.22 -6.65
C GLN A 360 2.62 -4.66 -8.02
N SER A 361 3.33 -5.44 -8.84
CA SER A 361 3.78 -5.02 -10.17
C SER A 361 2.62 -4.66 -11.10
N ILE A 362 1.45 -5.28 -10.93
CA ILE A 362 0.24 -5.00 -11.74
C ILE A 362 -0.64 -3.86 -11.21
N VAL A 363 -0.28 -3.26 -10.05
CA VAL A 363 -1.01 -2.09 -9.52
C VAL A 363 -0.80 -0.89 -10.44
N ASP A 364 -1.90 -0.26 -10.87
CA ASP A 364 -1.89 1.02 -11.57
C ASP A 364 -2.10 2.16 -10.55
N TYR A 365 -1.00 2.75 -10.10
CA TYR A 365 -1.02 3.86 -9.12
C TYR A 365 -1.57 5.17 -9.68
N SER A 366 -1.87 5.26 -10.99
CA SER A 366 -2.61 6.39 -11.56
C SER A 366 -4.13 6.29 -11.31
N ARG A 367 -4.59 5.16 -10.75
CA ARG A 367 -6.00 4.85 -10.47
C ARG A 367 -6.20 4.47 -9.01
N HIS A 368 -7.45 4.49 -8.55
CA HIS A 368 -7.80 4.11 -7.17
C HIS A 368 -9.17 3.43 -6.99
N ASP A 369 -9.94 3.22 -8.07
CA ASP A 369 -11.21 2.49 -8.01
C ASP A 369 -11.47 1.71 -9.32
N PRO A 370 -10.83 0.55 -9.51
CA PRO A 370 -9.68 0.02 -8.75
C PRO A 370 -8.33 0.62 -9.22
N ALA A 371 -7.28 0.44 -8.42
CA ALA A 371 -5.88 0.71 -8.77
C ALA A 371 -5.30 -0.38 -9.71
N LEU A 372 -5.98 -0.65 -10.82
CA LEU A 372 -5.68 -1.69 -11.79
C LEU A 372 -6.03 -1.20 -13.19
N ASP A 373 -5.30 -1.63 -14.21
CA ASP A 373 -5.67 -1.36 -15.60
C ASP A 373 -6.91 -2.17 -16.02
N THR A 374 -8.07 -1.55 -15.90
CA THR A 374 -9.37 -2.16 -16.20
C THR A 374 -9.63 -2.31 -17.71
N SER A 375 -8.74 -1.84 -18.58
CA SER A 375 -8.86 -2.07 -20.02
C SER A 375 -8.43 -3.49 -20.42
N VAL A 376 -7.50 -4.09 -19.64
CA VAL A 376 -6.99 -5.44 -19.88
C VAL A 376 -7.41 -6.43 -18.80
N PHE A 377 -7.48 -6.02 -17.53
CA PHE A 377 -7.89 -6.89 -16.44
C PHE A 377 -9.36 -6.73 -16.09
N ARG A 378 -10.02 -7.88 -15.87
CA ARG A 378 -11.37 -7.95 -15.34
C ARG A 378 -11.30 -8.30 -13.85
N GLN A 379 -11.83 -7.43 -13.02
CA GLN A 379 -11.94 -7.63 -11.58
C GLN A 379 -13.41 -7.79 -11.21
N SER A 380 -13.78 -8.91 -10.60
CA SER A 380 -15.17 -9.24 -10.24
C SER A 380 -15.76 -8.25 -9.23
N ASP A 381 -14.99 -7.89 -8.22
CA ASP A 381 -15.32 -6.89 -7.21
C ASP A 381 -14.29 -5.76 -7.23
N ARG A 382 -14.71 -4.56 -7.65
CA ARG A 382 -13.86 -3.34 -7.67
C ARG A 382 -13.24 -2.99 -6.31
N ARG A 383 -13.80 -3.47 -5.20
CA ARG A 383 -13.30 -3.29 -3.82
C ARG A 383 -12.46 -4.48 -3.32
N GLY A 384 -12.12 -5.39 -4.22
CA GLY A 384 -11.40 -6.61 -3.93
C GLY A 384 -9.99 -6.38 -3.39
N TRP A 385 -9.61 -7.21 -2.42
CA TRP A 385 -8.25 -7.39 -1.95
C TRP A 385 -7.78 -8.74 -2.45
N PHE A 386 -6.50 -8.86 -2.79
CA PHE A 386 -5.97 -10.02 -3.50
C PHE A 386 -4.82 -10.64 -2.74
N TRP A 387 -4.91 -11.95 -2.52
CA TRP A 387 -3.86 -12.71 -1.87
C TRP A 387 -2.58 -12.74 -2.69
N SER A 388 -1.45 -12.68 -1.99
CA SER A 388 -0.15 -13.12 -2.50
C SER A 388 0.28 -14.42 -1.83
N SER A 389 1.28 -15.10 -2.38
CA SER A 389 1.90 -16.29 -1.81
C SER A 389 2.90 -16.00 -0.69
N THR A 390 3.14 -14.72 -0.37
CA THR A 390 4.13 -14.27 0.61
C THR A 390 3.54 -14.23 2.02
N THR A 391 4.19 -14.91 2.97
CA THR A 391 3.90 -14.78 4.41
C THR A 391 4.45 -13.45 4.95
N HIS A 392 3.73 -12.77 5.84
CA HIS A 392 4.19 -11.49 6.39
C HIS A 392 5.04 -11.70 7.66
N GLY A 393 6.35 -11.43 7.60
CA GLY A 393 7.27 -11.85 8.67
C GLY A 393 7.09 -11.22 10.07
N ASP A 394 6.38 -10.10 10.19
CA ASP A 394 5.94 -9.50 11.47
C ASP A 394 5.05 -10.46 12.26
N ASN A 395 4.13 -11.14 11.57
CA ASN A 395 3.33 -12.23 12.13
C ASN A 395 3.19 -13.33 11.09
N VAL A 396 3.96 -14.41 11.25
CA VAL A 396 4.02 -15.53 10.29
C VAL A 396 2.70 -16.31 10.14
N ARG A 397 1.71 -16.07 11.01
CA ARG A 397 0.34 -16.57 10.84
C ARG A 397 -0.49 -15.75 9.84
N ASN A 398 0.05 -14.63 9.37
CA ASN A 398 -0.56 -13.77 8.38
C ASN A 398 0.14 -13.94 7.03
N ALA A 399 -0.61 -13.78 5.96
CA ALA A 399 -0.09 -13.63 4.60
C ALA A 399 -0.28 -12.20 4.10
N ALA A 400 0.52 -11.79 3.13
CA ALA A 400 0.43 -10.46 2.53
C ALA A 400 -0.64 -10.44 1.42
N TYR A 401 -1.33 -9.31 1.30
CA TYR A 401 -2.28 -9.04 0.22
C TYR A 401 -2.11 -7.61 -0.31
N VAL A 402 -2.62 -7.37 -1.52
CA VAL A 402 -2.71 -6.05 -2.13
C VAL A 402 -4.17 -5.62 -2.25
N CYS A 403 -4.46 -4.38 -1.83
CA CYS A 403 -5.76 -3.74 -1.96
C CYS A 403 -5.88 -3.09 -3.35
N PHE A 404 -6.50 -3.73 -4.36
CA PHE A 404 -6.77 -3.03 -5.62
C PHE A 404 -7.92 -2.02 -5.48
N GLY A 405 -8.88 -2.30 -4.61
CA GLY A 405 -9.86 -1.29 -4.18
C GLY A 405 -9.43 -0.54 -2.91
N LYS A 406 -10.36 0.22 -2.32
CA LYS A 406 -10.15 0.89 -1.03
C LYS A 406 -9.64 -0.07 0.04
N CYS A 407 -8.66 0.38 0.82
CA CYS A 407 -7.99 -0.41 1.85
C CYS A 407 -8.45 0.09 3.23
N VAL A 408 -9.56 -0.48 3.69
CA VAL A 408 -10.44 0.14 4.69
C VAL A 408 -10.19 -0.29 6.14
N SER A 409 -10.55 0.59 7.06
CA SER A 409 -10.76 0.26 8.48
C SER A 409 -12.09 -0.48 8.68
N VAL A 410 -12.33 -1.00 9.88
CA VAL A 410 -13.63 -1.57 10.29
C VAL A 410 -14.80 -0.56 10.23
N ASP A 411 -14.48 0.73 10.18
CA ASP A 411 -15.48 1.80 10.02
C ASP A 411 -15.75 2.13 8.53
N GLY A 412 -15.13 1.40 7.60
CA GLY A 412 -15.28 1.60 6.15
C GLY A 412 -14.43 2.73 5.56
N VAL A 413 -13.55 3.34 6.36
CA VAL A 413 -12.72 4.47 5.93
C VAL A 413 -11.48 3.98 5.19
N ASP A 414 -11.18 4.53 4.02
CA ASP A 414 -9.96 4.22 3.27
C ASP A 414 -8.71 4.83 3.93
N VAL A 415 -8.14 4.09 4.88
CA VAL A 415 -7.04 4.56 5.73
C VAL A 415 -5.66 4.34 5.09
N HIS A 416 -5.54 3.43 4.11
CA HIS A 416 -4.25 3.11 3.45
C HIS A 416 -4.22 3.36 1.94
N GLY A 417 -5.37 3.51 1.27
CA GLY A 417 -5.45 3.79 -0.17
C GLY A 417 -5.45 2.53 -1.04
N ALA A 418 -6.14 2.62 -2.18
CA ALA A 418 -6.04 1.60 -3.23
C ALA A 418 -4.62 1.55 -3.82
N GLY A 419 -4.03 0.35 -3.87
CA GLY A 419 -2.63 0.08 -4.15
C GLY A 419 -1.81 -0.25 -2.89
N ALA A 420 -2.38 -0.12 -1.69
CA ALA A 420 -1.70 -0.51 -0.45
C ALA A 420 -1.47 -2.03 -0.35
N GLN A 421 -0.42 -2.39 0.37
CA GLN A 421 -0.08 -3.77 0.72
C GLN A 421 -0.16 -3.93 2.23
N ARG A 422 -0.92 -4.94 2.68
CA ARG A 422 -1.18 -5.25 4.08
C ARG A 422 -1.06 -6.76 4.31
N SER A 423 -1.49 -7.24 5.47
CA SER A 423 -1.50 -8.66 5.79
C SER A 423 -2.67 -9.04 6.68
N ASP A 424 -3.20 -10.25 6.46
CA ASP A 424 -4.36 -10.82 7.15
C ASP A 424 -4.02 -12.22 7.67
N PRO A 425 -4.67 -12.71 8.73
CA PRO A 425 -4.60 -14.11 9.12
C PRO A 425 -4.88 -15.04 7.94
N LYS A 426 -4.11 -16.12 7.82
CA LYS A 426 -4.22 -17.06 6.69
C LYS A 426 -5.55 -17.80 6.65
N ARG A 427 -6.18 -17.97 7.82
CA ARG A 427 -7.44 -18.71 8.00
C ARG A 427 -8.19 -18.20 9.23
N GLY A 428 -9.49 -18.47 9.28
CA GLY A 428 -10.36 -18.24 10.42
C GLY A 428 -11.69 -17.60 10.01
N ASN A 429 -12.50 -17.24 11.01
CA ASN A 429 -13.67 -16.41 10.82
C ASN A 429 -13.29 -14.93 11.03
N PRO A 430 -13.44 -14.04 10.04
CA PRO A 430 -13.13 -12.61 10.18
C PRO A 430 -13.80 -11.95 11.38
N ASP A 431 -15.04 -12.33 11.70
CA ASP A 431 -15.81 -11.78 12.82
C ASP A 431 -15.21 -12.13 14.20
N SER A 432 -14.35 -13.15 14.24
CA SER A 432 -13.62 -13.53 15.46
C SER A 432 -12.37 -12.68 15.70
N PHE A 433 -12.01 -11.78 14.77
CA PHE A 433 -10.84 -10.92 14.90
C PHE A 433 -11.25 -9.48 15.22
N GLY A 434 -10.57 -8.90 16.21
CA GLY A 434 -10.65 -7.46 16.44
C GLY A 434 -9.96 -6.67 15.33
N PRO A 435 -10.19 -5.34 15.27
CA PRO A 435 -9.51 -4.47 14.31
C PRO A 435 -7.99 -4.52 14.50
N MET A 436 -7.23 -4.51 13.40
CA MET A 436 -5.77 -4.56 13.45
C MET A 436 -5.12 -3.17 13.50
N GLY A 437 -4.18 -2.98 14.44
CA GLY A 437 -3.40 -1.76 14.58
C GLY A 437 -4.19 -0.51 15.01
N GLY A 438 -3.48 0.61 15.21
CA GLY A 438 -4.09 1.86 15.66
C GLY A 438 -5.06 2.52 14.67
N GLN A 439 -4.95 2.16 13.38
CA GLN A 439 -5.84 2.63 12.31
C GLN A 439 -7.12 1.78 12.18
N ARG A 440 -7.25 0.75 13.03
CA ARG A 440 -8.40 -0.16 13.11
C ARG A 440 -8.72 -0.87 11.80
N ASP A 441 -7.70 -1.46 11.18
CA ASP A 441 -7.83 -2.11 9.88
C ASP A 441 -8.87 -3.23 9.92
N ALA A 442 -9.66 -3.34 8.85
CA ALA A 442 -10.58 -4.45 8.68
C ALA A 442 -9.81 -5.74 8.38
N VAL A 443 -10.31 -6.85 8.92
CA VAL A 443 -9.80 -8.20 8.69
C VAL A 443 -10.78 -8.91 7.76
N ARG A 444 -10.31 -9.45 6.63
CA ARG A 444 -11.17 -10.17 5.67
C ARG A 444 -10.92 -11.66 5.62
N ILE A 445 -9.66 -12.11 5.71
CA ILE A 445 -9.20 -13.52 5.57
C ILE A 445 -9.54 -14.14 4.20
N ASN A 446 -10.79 -14.04 3.77
CA ASN A 446 -11.24 -14.41 2.45
C ASN A 446 -10.95 -13.26 1.48
N ASN A 447 -9.87 -13.38 0.73
CA ASN A 447 -9.45 -12.43 -0.31
C ASN A 447 -9.53 -13.09 -1.70
N TYR A 448 -9.62 -12.28 -2.75
CA TYR A 448 -9.65 -12.75 -4.14
C TYR A 448 -8.27 -13.21 -4.60
N VAL A 449 -8.24 -13.87 -5.76
CA VAL A 449 -7.02 -14.47 -6.31
C VAL A 449 -6.92 -14.14 -7.79
N ARG A 450 -5.69 -13.86 -8.24
CA ARG A 450 -5.34 -13.76 -9.66
C ARG A 450 -4.03 -14.52 -9.86
N CYS A 451 -4.08 -15.60 -10.61
CA CYS A 451 -2.93 -16.47 -10.79
C CYS A 451 -1.97 -15.89 -11.84
N VAL A 452 -0.71 -16.29 -11.72
CA VAL A 452 0.39 -15.91 -12.61
C VAL A 452 1.18 -17.15 -13.02
N ARG A 453 1.92 -17.07 -14.12
CA ARG A 453 2.92 -18.06 -14.54
C ARG A 453 4.16 -17.37 -15.09
#